data_AF-A0A8T6M170-F1
#
_entry.id   AF-A0A8T6M170-F1
#
_cell.length_a   1.000
_cell.length_b   1.000
_cell.length_c   1.000
_cell.angle_alpha   90.00
_cell.angle_beta   90.00
_cell.angle_gamma   90.00
#
_symmetry.space_group_name_H-M   'P 1'
#
loop_
_entity.id
_entity.type
_entity.pdbx_description
1 polymer ?
#
loop_
_entity_poly.entity_id
_entity_poly.type
_entity_poly.pdbx_seq_one_letter_code
_entity_poly.pdbx_strand_id
1 'polypeptide(L)'
;SGSYSPTIKTIISLQKPSVYGIVSNLIKIPSDYRVAAEVSGGSRFWNIIVSDTNTAAECISFLKRERIGRATFLPLNKIKQRELTDQQKQLLKQPGVIGLLSNLIKSDPKYIPAIKHIFGDTIVVENLGVARKLGIGKVRMVTLDGDLAETSGAMVGGYYKKREEAASDIELEEYEQVR
;
A
#
# COMPACT_ATOMS: atom_id res chain seq x y z
N SER A 1 5.52 -1.22 -15.85
CA SER A 1 5.40 -2.04 -14.62
C SER A 1 6.50 -1.66 -13.61
N GLY A 2 6.18 -1.48 -12.32
CA GLY A 2 7.20 -1.30 -11.28
C GLY A 2 7.80 -2.66 -10.92
N SER A 3 9.00 -2.97 -11.40
CA SER A 3 9.62 -4.26 -11.09
C SER A 3 10.00 -4.30 -9.60
N TYR A 4 9.29 -5.09 -8.81
CA TYR A 4 9.70 -5.45 -7.46
C TYR A 4 11.00 -6.27 -7.50
N SER A 5 11.68 -6.35 -6.35
CA SER A 5 13.03 -6.92 -6.26
C SER A 5 13.09 -8.38 -6.74
N PRO A 6 14.25 -8.86 -7.24
CA PRO A 6 14.45 -10.27 -7.57
C PRO A 6 14.09 -11.21 -6.41
N THR A 7 14.30 -10.77 -5.16
CA THR A 7 13.91 -11.52 -3.96
C THR A 7 12.41 -11.77 -3.89
N ILE A 8 11.60 -10.74 -4.12
CA ILE A 8 10.14 -10.87 -4.11
C ILE A 8 9.70 -11.77 -5.28
N LYS A 9 10.26 -11.58 -6.49
CA LYS A 9 9.99 -12.46 -7.65
C LYS A 9 10.22 -13.92 -7.32
N THR A 10 11.34 -14.23 -6.66
CA THR A 10 11.69 -15.60 -6.28
C THR A 10 10.65 -16.20 -5.33
N ILE A 11 10.18 -15.45 -4.33
CA ILE A 11 9.15 -15.97 -3.41
C ILE A 11 7.83 -16.22 -4.14
N ILE A 12 7.39 -15.28 -4.98
CA ILE A 12 6.14 -15.42 -5.72
C ILE A 12 6.23 -16.60 -6.70
N SER A 13 7.38 -16.83 -7.33
CA SER A 13 7.59 -17.97 -8.24
C SER A 13 7.58 -19.34 -7.56
N LEU A 14 7.65 -19.42 -6.22
CA LEU A 14 7.46 -20.68 -5.51
C LEU A 14 6.03 -21.22 -5.65
N GLN A 15 5.06 -20.38 -6.03
CA GLN A 15 3.65 -20.73 -6.24
C GLN A 15 3.03 -21.54 -5.08
N LYS A 16 3.50 -21.30 -3.85
CA LYS A 16 2.99 -21.97 -2.66
C LYS A 16 1.59 -21.42 -2.34
N PRO A 17 0.55 -22.25 -2.16
CA PRO A 17 -0.82 -21.75 -1.94
C PRO A 17 -0.99 -20.83 -0.72
N SER A 18 -0.12 -20.98 0.29
CA SER A 18 -0.11 -20.14 1.49
C SER A 18 0.63 -18.80 1.32
N VAL A 19 1.24 -18.55 0.16
CA VAL A 19 1.84 -17.29 -0.25
C VAL A 19 0.90 -16.62 -1.25
N TYR A 20 0.15 -15.62 -0.79
CA TYR A 20 -0.94 -15.04 -1.59
C TYR A 20 -0.45 -14.03 -2.63
N GLY A 21 0.64 -13.32 -2.37
CA GLY A 21 1.15 -12.29 -3.28
C GLY A 21 1.64 -11.05 -2.57
N ILE A 22 2.09 -10.07 -3.35
CA ILE A 22 2.42 -8.73 -2.83
C ILE A 22 1.18 -7.86 -2.68
N VAL A 23 1.20 -6.96 -1.70
CA VAL A 23 0.09 -6.04 -1.42
C VAL A 23 -0.37 -5.30 -2.69
N SER A 24 0.55 -4.74 -3.46
CA SER A 24 0.24 -3.98 -4.68
C SER A 24 -0.54 -4.75 -5.75
N ASN A 25 -0.37 -6.07 -5.82
CA ASN A 25 -1.09 -6.93 -6.76
C ASN A 25 -2.43 -7.43 -6.21
N LEU A 26 -2.64 -7.33 -4.89
CA LEU A 26 -3.82 -7.87 -4.19
C LEU A 26 -4.86 -6.78 -3.86
N ILE A 27 -4.62 -5.55 -4.30
CA ILE A 27 -5.50 -4.40 -4.07
C ILE A 27 -5.86 -3.70 -5.38
N LYS A 28 -7.04 -3.08 -5.41
CA LYS A 28 -7.47 -2.17 -6.47
C LYS A 28 -7.64 -0.77 -5.87
N ILE A 29 -6.99 0.21 -6.49
CA ILE A 29 -6.96 1.60 -6.03
C ILE A 29 -7.50 2.47 -7.16
N PRO A 30 -8.53 3.30 -6.93
CA PRO A 30 -8.95 4.30 -7.90
C PRO A 30 -7.78 5.21 -8.32
N SER A 31 -7.77 5.65 -9.59
CA SER A 31 -6.70 6.47 -10.17
C SER A 31 -6.37 7.70 -9.32
N ASP A 32 -7.39 8.39 -8.82
CA ASP A 32 -7.25 9.59 -7.99
C ASP A 32 -6.46 9.35 -6.69
N TYR A 33 -6.48 8.13 -6.16
CA TYR A 33 -5.81 7.79 -4.89
C TYR A 33 -4.53 6.97 -5.09
N ARG A 34 -4.15 6.67 -6.34
CA ARG A 34 -3.00 5.81 -6.65
C ARG A 34 -1.71 6.38 -6.08
N VAL A 35 -1.44 7.67 -6.33
CA VAL A 35 -0.22 8.33 -5.85
C VAL A 35 -0.20 8.35 -4.32
N ALA A 36 -1.31 8.76 -3.69
CA ALA A 36 -1.45 8.74 -2.23
C ALA A 36 -1.18 7.35 -1.64
N ALA A 37 -1.69 6.28 -2.25
CA ALA A 37 -1.47 4.91 -1.80
C ALA A 37 -0.04 4.41 -2.02
N GLU A 38 0.56 4.70 -3.17
CA GLU A 38 1.94 4.30 -3.48
C GLU A 38 2.93 4.99 -2.53
N VAL A 39 2.79 6.30 -2.34
CA VAL A 39 3.68 7.07 -1.46
C VAL A 39 3.48 6.69 0.00
N SER A 40 2.24 6.70 0.48
CA SER A 40 1.98 6.38 1.88
C SER A 40 2.27 4.91 2.20
N GLY A 41 2.12 4.00 1.23
CA GLY A 41 2.50 2.59 1.38
C GLY A 41 4.02 2.42 1.43
N GLY A 42 4.75 3.15 0.58
CA GLY A 42 6.20 3.07 0.48
C GLY A 42 6.67 1.64 0.25
N SER A 43 7.72 1.21 0.96
CA SER A 43 8.21 -0.18 0.86
C SER A 43 7.16 -1.24 1.25
N ARG A 44 6.19 -0.90 2.10
CA ARG A 44 5.14 -1.82 2.54
C ARG A 44 4.21 -2.26 1.42
N PHE A 45 4.14 -1.46 0.36
CA PHE A 45 3.40 -1.77 -0.87
C PHE A 45 3.90 -3.06 -1.55
N TRP A 46 5.16 -3.43 -1.29
CA TRP A 46 5.82 -4.62 -1.82
C TRP A 46 5.90 -5.78 -0.83
N ASN A 47 5.33 -5.64 0.37
CA ASN A 47 5.32 -6.72 1.35
C ASN A 47 4.46 -7.89 0.85
N ILE A 48 4.85 -9.10 1.23
CA ILE A 48 4.24 -10.36 0.78
C ILE A 48 3.21 -10.82 1.81
N ILE A 49 1.95 -10.97 1.42
CA ILE A 49 0.89 -11.50 2.27
C ILE A 49 0.95 -13.03 2.26
N VAL A 50 0.93 -13.64 3.45
CA VAL A 50 0.95 -15.09 3.65
C VAL A 50 -0.14 -15.52 4.64
N SER A 51 -0.52 -16.80 4.64
CA SER A 51 -1.56 -17.33 5.54
C SER A 51 -1.22 -17.09 7.01
N ASP A 52 0.01 -17.44 7.41
CA ASP A 52 0.41 -17.51 8.80
C ASP A 52 1.92 -17.36 9.02
N THR A 53 2.30 -17.35 10.29
CA THR A 53 3.70 -17.25 10.74
C THR A 53 4.58 -18.43 10.34
N ASN A 54 4.01 -19.63 10.17
CA ASN A 54 4.78 -20.80 9.76
C ASN A 54 5.21 -20.65 8.30
N THR A 55 4.27 -20.27 7.42
CA THR A 55 4.57 -19.97 6.02
C THR A 55 5.59 -18.83 5.91
N ALA A 56 5.48 -17.77 6.73
CA ALA A 56 6.47 -16.70 6.77
C ALA A 56 7.88 -17.23 7.14
N ALA A 57 7.97 -18.07 8.19
CA ALA A 57 9.23 -18.63 8.66
C ALA A 57 9.88 -19.59 7.63
N GLU A 58 9.08 -20.37 6.92
CA GLU A 58 9.52 -21.22 5.81
C GLU A 58 10.13 -20.38 4.68
N CYS A 59 9.43 -19.33 4.24
CA CYS A 59 9.92 -18.44 3.19
C CYS A 59 11.21 -17.72 3.61
N ILE A 60 11.30 -17.27 4.87
CA ILE A 60 12.52 -16.66 5.42
C ILE A 60 13.68 -17.67 5.43
N SER A 61 13.41 -18.90 5.85
CA SER A 61 14.42 -19.97 5.89
C SER A 61 14.94 -20.30 4.49
N PHE A 62 14.04 -20.35 3.50
CA PHE A 62 14.39 -20.48 2.10
C PHE A 62 15.30 -19.34 1.63
N LEU A 63 14.89 -18.07 1.83
CA LEU A 63 15.71 -16.91 1.42
C LEU A 63 17.11 -16.91 2.05
N LYS A 64 17.21 -17.34 3.31
CA LYS A 64 18.49 -17.46 4.02
C LYS A 64 19.37 -18.56 3.42
N ARG A 65 18.80 -19.75 3.22
CA ARG A 65 19.53 -20.91 2.68
C ARG A 65 20.07 -20.63 1.28
N GLU A 66 19.24 -20.03 0.43
CA GLU A 66 19.59 -19.72 -0.96
C GLU A 66 20.31 -18.37 -1.13
N ARG A 67 20.45 -17.56 -0.06
CA ARG A 67 21.10 -16.23 -0.06
C ARG A 67 20.48 -15.22 -1.04
N ILE A 68 19.16 -15.24 -1.20
CA ILE A 68 18.40 -14.48 -2.22
C ILE A 68 18.04 -13.04 -1.77
N GLY A 69 18.34 -12.68 -0.52
CA GLY A 69 18.12 -11.34 0.03
C GLY A 69 17.05 -11.31 1.12
N ARG A 70 16.35 -10.17 1.23
CA ARG A 70 15.36 -9.92 2.31
C ARG A 70 14.02 -9.49 1.73
N ALA A 71 12.96 -9.98 2.34
CA ALA A 71 11.58 -9.56 2.08
C ALA A 71 10.83 -9.45 3.41
N THR A 72 9.73 -8.70 3.40
CA THR A 72 8.84 -8.57 4.55
C THR A 72 7.56 -9.34 4.28
N PHE A 73 7.15 -10.14 5.26
CA PHE A 73 5.97 -11.00 5.18
C PHE A 73 4.89 -10.52 6.14
N LEU A 74 3.64 -10.53 5.69
CA LEU A 74 2.46 -10.13 6.44
C LEU A 74 1.61 -11.39 6.72
N PRO A 75 1.82 -12.09 7.84
CA PRO A 75 1.04 -13.26 8.20
C PRO A 75 -0.36 -12.84 8.66
N LEU A 76 -1.39 -13.22 7.90
CA LEU A 76 -2.77 -12.78 8.16
C LEU A 76 -3.30 -13.22 9.53
N ASN A 77 -2.85 -14.36 10.05
CA ASN A 77 -3.25 -14.86 11.37
C ASN A 77 -2.69 -14.05 12.57
N LYS A 78 -1.73 -13.15 12.36
CA LYS A 78 -1.04 -12.41 13.44
C LYS A 78 -0.87 -10.91 13.18
N ILE A 79 -1.00 -10.45 11.95
CA ILE A 79 -0.76 -9.04 11.62
C ILE A 79 -1.71 -8.12 12.40
N LYS A 80 -1.15 -7.11 13.07
CA LYS A 80 -1.94 -6.12 13.79
C LYS A 80 -2.46 -5.07 12.83
N GLN A 81 -3.77 -4.87 12.86
CA GLN A 81 -4.43 -3.78 12.14
C GLN A 81 -4.08 -2.46 12.83
N ARG A 82 -3.91 -1.41 12.03
CA ARG A 82 -3.84 -0.04 12.55
C ARG A 82 -5.20 0.60 12.35
N GLU A 83 -5.60 1.39 13.33
CA GLU A 83 -6.86 2.12 13.31
C GLU A 83 -6.64 3.49 13.93
N LEU A 84 -7.43 4.46 13.47
CA LEU A 84 -7.48 5.77 14.10
C LEU A 84 -8.04 5.65 15.52
N THR A 85 -7.47 6.42 16.45
CA THR A 85 -8.10 6.65 17.75
C THR A 85 -9.40 7.43 17.59
N ASP A 86 -10.26 7.42 18.60
CA ASP A 86 -11.54 8.16 18.52
C ASP A 86 -11.35 9.67 18.35
N GLN A 87 -10.27 10.22 18.93
CA GLN A 87 -9.87 11.61 18.70
C GLN A 87 -9.45 11.84 17.25
N GLN A 88 -8.66 10.95 16.66
CA GLN A 88 -8.23 11.07 15.27
C GLN A 88 -9.40 10.89 14.29
N LYS A 89 -10.38 10.03 14.60
CA LYS A 89 -11.60 9.87 13.77
C LYS A 89 -12.37 11.19 13.63
N GLN A 90 -12.31 12.10 14.60
CA GLN A 90 -12.96 13.42 14.47
C GLN A 90 -12.35 14.27 13.35
N LEU A 91 -11.08 14.02 12.99
CA LEU A 91 -10.41 14.73 11.89
C LEU A 91 -11.03 14.38 10.53
N LEU A 92 -11.64 13.19 10.39
CA LEU A 92 -12.28 12.77 9.14
C LEU A 92 -13.44 13.67 8.68
N LYS A 93 -13.97 14.52 9.58
CA LYS A 93 -15.08 15.44 9.28
C LYS A 93 -14.61 16.86 8.95
N GLN A 94 -13.30 17.12 8.98
CA GLN A 94 -12.77 18.46 8.80
C GLN A 94 -12.71 18.84 7.30
N PRO A 95 -12.90 20.13 6.96
CA PRO A 95 -12.82 20.59 5.57
C PRO A 95 -11.47 20.23 4.92
N GLY A 96 -11.54 19.72 3.68
CA GLY A 96 -10.39 19.29 2.90
C GLY A 96 -9.86 17.88 3.25
N VAL A 97 -10.53 17.16 4.15
CA VAL A 97 -10.27 15.74 4.40
C VAL A 97 -11.13 14.89 3.48
N ILE A 98 -10.49 13.99 2.74
CA ILE A 98 -11.15 13.13 1.76
C ILE A 98 -11.61 11.83 2.42
N GLY A 99 -10.80 11.26 3.31
CA GLY A 99 -11.19 10.08 4.09
C GLY A 99 -10.02 9.24 4.56
N LEU A 100 -10.33 8.07 5.14
CA LEU A 100 -9.33 7.09 5.54
C LEU A 100 -8.90 6.25 4.33
N LEU A 101 -7.60 6.22 4.04
CA LEU A 101 -7.08 5.58 2.82
C LEU A 101 -7.43 4.09 2.74
N SER A 102 -7.42 3.36 3.86
CA SER A 102 -7.82 1.95 3.86
C SER A 102 -9.26 1.71 3.39
N ASN A 103 -10.15 2.71 3.50
CA ASN A 103 -11.55 2.61 3.05
C ASN A 103 -11.71 2.95 1.56
N LEU A 104 -10.70 3.57 0.94
CA LEU A 104 -10.69 3.95 -0.48
C LEU A 104 -10.06 2.85 -1.35
N ILE A 105 -9.44 1.84 -0.72
CA ILE A 105 -8.78 0.71 -1.37
C ILE A 105 -9.72 -0.50 -1.35
N LYS A 106 -9.86 -1.17 -2.50
CA LYS A 106 -10.66 -2.40 -2.63
C LYS A 106 -9.76 -3.65 -2.63
N SER A 107 -10.21 -4.73 -2.01
CA SER A 107 -9.54 -6.04 -2.04
C SER A 107 -10.51 -7.17 -1.70
N ASP A 108 -10.04 -8.41 -1.80
CA ASP A 108 -10.69 -9.54 -1.12
C ASP A 108 -10.74 -9.26 0.41
N PRO A 109 -11.88 -9.53 1.08
CA PRO A 109 -12.03 -9.38 2.54
C PRO A 109 -10.93 -10.04 3.37
N LYS A 110 -10.35 -11.15 2.90
CA LYS A 110 -9.27 -11.84 3.63
C LYS A 110 -8.01 -10.99 3.77
N TYR A 111 -7.78 -10.03 2.87
CA TYR A 111 -6.59 -9.17 2.90
C TYR A 111 -6.78 -7.88 3.70
N ILE A 112 -7.99 -7.61 4.21
CA ILE A 112 -8.28 -6.41 5.01
C ILE A 112 -7.32 -6.22 6.19
N PRO A 113 -6.91 -7.27 6.94
CA PRO A 113 -5.93 -7.09 8.02
C PRO A 113 -4.61 -6.49 7.56
N ALA A 114 -4.10 -6.90 6.39
CA ALA A 114 -2.87 -6.37 5.81
C ALA A 114 -3.04 -4.94 5.29
N ILE A 115 -4.20 -4.62 4.69
CA ILE A 115 -4.49 -3.26 4.20
C ILE A 115 -4.59 -2.28 5.35
N LYS A 116 -5.34 -2.63 6.41
CA LYS A 116 -5.42 -1.82 7.62
C LYS A 116 -4.07 -1.70 8.32
N HIS A 117 -3.23 -2.72 8.29
CA HIS A 117 -1.86 -2.63 8.82
C HIS A 117 -1.03 -1.53 8.12
N ILE A 118 -1.25 -1.31 6.83
CA ILE A 118 -0.47 -0.36 6.04
C ILE A 118 -1.10 1.03 6.02
N PHE A 119 -2.42 1.10 5.87
CA PHE A 119 -3.17 2.32 5.56
C PHE A 119 -4.25 2.70 6.58
N GLY A 120 -4.51 1.86 7.59
CA GLY A 120 -5.63 2.02 8.51
C GLY A 120 -5.52 3.20 9.49
N ASP A 121 -4.37 3.87 9.52
CA ASP A 121 -4.09 5.08 10.28
C ASP A 121 -3.73 6.28 9.38
N THR A 122 -3.92 6.17 8.06
CA THR A 122 -3.51 7.18 7.08
C THR A 122 -4.72 7.89 6.48
N ILE A 123 -4.84 9.19 6.73
CA ILE A 123 -5.90 10.04 6.21
C ILE A 123 -5.45 10.68 4.89
N VAL A 124 -6.33 10.67 3.89
CA VAL A 124 -6.13 11.41 2.63
C VAL A 124 -6.69 12.82 2.79
N VAL A 125 -5.90 13.81 2.41
CA VAL A 125 -6.26 15.24 2.43
C VAL A 125 -6.02 15.86 1.06
N GLU A 126 -6.64 17.00 0.77
CA GLU A 126 -6.53 17.65 -0.55
C GLU A 126 -5.10 18.16 -0.84
N ASN A 127 -4.44 18.77 0.15
CA ASN A 127 -3.12 19.38 -0.01
C ASN A 127 -2.41 19.57 1.34
N LEU A 128 -1.12 19.91 1.30
CA LEU A 128 -0.28 20.11 2.49
C LEU A 128 -0.79 21.25 3.39
N GLY A 129 -1.48 22.25 2.83
CA GLY A 129 -2.14 23.31 3.59
C GLY A 129 -3.20 22.77 4.54
N VAL A 130 -4.01 21.82 4.10
CA VAL A 130 -4.98 21.11 4.95
C VAL A 130 -4.26 20.31 6.04
N ALA A 131 -3.23 19.54 5.69
CA ALA A 131 -2.46 18.77 6.68
C ALA A 131 -1.89 19.65 7.80
N ARG A 132 -1.35 20.83 7.45
CA ARG A 132 -0.84 21.81 8.42
C ARG A 132 -1.94 22.35 9.33
N LYS A 133 -3.14 22.62 8.81
CA LYS A 133 -4.29 23.09 9.61
C LYS A 133 -4.78 22.04 10.61
N LEU A 134 -4.82 20.77 10.20
CA LEU A 134 -5.22 19.67 11.09
C LEU A 134 -4.18 19.43 12.21
N GLY A 135 -2.91 19.60 11.86
CA GLY A 135 -1.77 19.53 12.76
C GLY A 135 -0.87 18.35 12.42
N ILE A 136 0.32 18.66 11.90
CA ILE A 136 1.38 17.70 11.61
C ILE A 136 1.74 16.93 12.89
N GLY A 137 1.94 15.61 12.78
CA GLY A 137 2.25 14.73 13.91
C GLY A 137 1.02 14.16 14.64
N LYS A 138 -0.17 14.76 14.53
CA LYS A 138 -1.37 14.24 15.22
C LYS A 138 -1.90 12.93 14.63
N VAL A 139 -1.84 12.83 13.31
CA VAL A 139 -2.28 11.67 12.53
C VAL A 139 -1.44 11.64 11.26
N ARG A 140 -1.27 10.44 10.70
CA ARG A 140 -0.58 10.28 9.43
C ARG A 140 -1.50 10.77 8.31
N MET A 141 -0.98 11.66 7.46
CA MET A 141 -1.75 12.29 6.39
C MET A 141 -1.01 12.21 5.07
N VAL A 142 -1.71 11.97 3.97
CA VAL A 142 -1.15 12.00 2.62
C VAL A 142 -2.03 12.83 1.71
N THR A 143 -1.44 13.60 0.81
CA THR A 143 -2.17 14.36 -0.20
C THR A 143 -2.43 13.53 -1.46
N LEU A 144 -3.32 13.99 -2.34
CA LEU A 144 -3.58 13.32 -3.63
C LEU A 144 -2.35 13.30 -4.56
N ASP A 145 -1.47 14.31 -4.44
CA ASP A 145 -0.23 14.44 -5.21
C ASP A 145 0.99 13.81 -4.52
N GLY A 146 0.83 13.23 -3.33
CA GLY A 146 1.84 12.38 -2.71
C GLY A 146 2.75 13.06 -1.68
N ASP A 147 2.39 14.23 -1.17
CA ASP A 147 3.03 14.77 0.04
C ASP A 147 2.51 14.01 1.26
N LEU A 148 3.43 13.58 2.14
CA LEU A 148 3.17 12.71 3.27
C LEU A 148 3.66 13.37 4.56
N ALA A 149 2.77 13.46 5.55
CA ALA A 149 3.08 13.88 6.91
C ALA A 149 2.94 12.70 7.87
N GLU A 150 4.02 12.34 8.56
CA GLU A 150 4.07 11.25 9.53
C GLU A 150 3.68 11.70 10.93
N THR A 151 3.27 10.75 11.79
CA THR A 151 2.96 11.02 13.20
C THR A 151 4.19 11.44 14.01
N SER A 152 5.40 11.13 13.53
CA SER A 152 6.66 11.62 14.10
C SER A 152 6.92 13.11 13.81
N GLY A 153 6.12 13.73 12.94
CA GLY A 153 6.36 15.08 12.43
C GLY A 153 7.25 15.13 11.19
N ALA A 154 7.82 14.00 10.76
CA ALA A 154 8.56 13.93 9.50
C ALA A 154 7.62 14.20 8.32
N MET A 155 8.14 14.89 7.30
CA MET A 155 7.40 15.15 6.07
C MET A 155 8.22 14.70 4.87
N VAL A 156 7.55 14.09 3.91
CA VAL A 156 8.09 13.68 2.62
C VAL A 156 7.27 14.37 1.55
N GLY A 157 7.92 14.92 0.54
CA GLY A 157 7.25 15.61 -0.55
C GLY A 157 8.19 15.87 -1.72
N GLY A 158 7.65 16.49 -2.76
CA GLY A 158 8.38 16.81 -3.98
C GLY A 158 7.65 16.34 -5.24
N TYR A 159 8.31 16.46 -6.39
CA TYR A 159 7.69 16.14 -7.66
C TYR A 159 7.62 14.64 -7.90
N TYR A 160 6.42 14.07 -7.78
CA TYR A 160 6.12 12.75 -8.34
C TYR A 160 5.83 12.91 -9.82
N LYS A 161 6.76 12.46 -10.67
CA LYS A 161 6.47 12.30 -12.09
C LYS A 161 5.31 11.31 -12.18
N LYS A 162 4.10 11.80 -12.49
CA LYS A 162 2.99 10.93 -12.89
C LYS A 162 3.59 10.00 -13.93
N ARG A 163 3.62 8.70 -13.64
CA ARG A 163 3.73 7.75 -14.74
C ARG A 163 2.52 8.10 -15.59
N GLU A 164 2.76 8.60 -16.80
CA GLU A 164 1.78 8.45 -17.86
C GLU A 164 1.33 7.00 -17.73
N GLU A 165 0.06 6.82 -17.38
CA GLU A 165 -0.58 5.52 -17.50
C GLU A 165 -0.15 5.04 -18.88
N ALA A 166 0.51 3.88 -18.93
CA ALA A 166 0.87 3.30 -20.19
C ALA A 166 -0.45 3.18 -20.97
N ALA A 167 -0.65 4.11 -21.91
CA ALA A 167 -1.78 4.19 -22.80
C ALA A 167 -1.67 3.06 -23.83
N SER A 168 -1.46 1.83 -23.38
CA SER A 168 -1.09 0.72 -24.26
C SER A 168 -1.56 -0.66 -23.81
N ASP A 169 -2.01 -0.85 -22.56
CA ASP A 169 -2.44 -2.20 -22.13
C ASP A 169 -3.94 -2.45 -22.32
N ILE A 170 -4.72 -1.47 -22.83
CA ILE A 170 -6.18 -1.64 -23.07
C ILE A 170 -6.58 -1.34 -24.52
N GLU A 171 -5.94 -0.38 -25.21
CA GLU A 171 -6.27 -0.10 -26.63
C GLU A 171 -5.71 -1.14 -27.61
N LEU A 172 -4.69 -1.93 -27.24
CA LEU A 172 -4.11 -2.97 -28.12
C LEU A 172 -4.87 -4.30 -28.10
N GLU A 173 -5.54 -4.65 -27.00
CA GLU A 173 -6.36 -5.88 -26.93
C GLU A 173 -7.67 -5.74 -27.73
N GLU A 174 -8.25 -4.53 -27.82
CA GLU A 174 -9.42 -4.27 -28.67
C GLU A 174 -9.07 -4.18 -30.17
N TYR A 175 -7.82 -3.85 -30.54
CA TYR A 175 -7.41 -3.76 -31.95
C TYR A 175 -7.00 -5.12 -32.56
N GLU A 176 -6.50 -6.07 -31.75
CA GLU A 176 -6.14 -7.42 -32.24
C GLU A 176 -7.32 -8.40 -32.30
N GLN A 177 -8.47 -8.10 -31.66
CA GLN A 177 -9.68 -8.93 -31.77
C GLN A 177 -10.62 -8.55 -32.94
N VAL A 178 -10.32 -7.48 -33.68
CA VAL A 178 -11.15 -6.99 -34.80
C VAL A 178 -10.43 -7.11 -36.16
N ARG A 179 -9.40 -7.96 -36.26
CA ARG A 179 -8.78 -8.39 -37.54
C ARG A 179 -8.67 -9.89 -37.66
#